data_AF-A0A355XVB4-F1
#
_entry.id   AF-A0A355XVB4-F1
#
_cell.length_a   1.000
_cell.length_b   1.000
_cell.length_c   1.000
_cell.angle_alpha   90.00
_cell.angle_beta   90.00
_cell.angle_gamma   90.00
#
_symmetry.space_group_name_H-M   'P 1'
#
loop_
_entity.id
_entity.type
_entity.pdbx_description
1 polymer ?
#
loop_
_entity_poly.entity_id
_entity_poly.type
_entity_poly.pdbx_seq_one_letter_code
_entity_poly.pdbx_strand_id
1 'polypeptide(L)'
;MPHDDRRLPEGTREVAREAGDPSREWLERCAREDKLFMTDDERALWTILRALPPSCRFVRQHIVGPYIADFACPARRLIVELAGKYHFRGERPVADDRRRADLNAMGYTVAAVTPEEVATAPRRVARQIQDILHHMDISYPTHTAAEPAASHPKAGQATSGAPRLQLPPEVTANAWAVDAACSGNPGPMEYQGIDLATGQQVFHYGPVHGTNNIGEFLAIVHALALWDKQGVTDKTLYSDSYNAILWVKKKQCRTKLVRNAQTEQLYQVIQRAEQWLRNHSVKVPILQWDTRRWGDIPADFGRK
;
A
#
# COMPACT_ATOMS: atom_id res chain seq x y z
N MET A 1 51.48 21.09 -39.38
CA MET A 1 51.04 19.86 -38.69
C MET A 1 51.77 19.74 -37.37
N PRO A 2 51.15 19.25 -36.28
CA PRO A 2 49.71 18.99 -36.09
C PRO A 2 49.08 19.95 -35.05
N HIS A 3 47.81 19.72 -34.71
CA HIS A 3 47.20 20.23 -33.47
C HIS A 3 47.77 19.49 -32.26
N ASP A 4 47.67 20.09 -31.06
CA ASP A 4 47.68 19.33 -29.81
C ASP A 4 46.66 19.94 -28.82
N ASP A 5 45.41 19.49 -28.93
CA ASP A 5 44.30 19.91 -28.06
C ASP A 5 44.24 19.00 -26.83
N ARG A 6 44.57 19.53 -25.65
CA ARG A 6 44.62 18.78 -24.39
C ARG A 6 43.98 19.53 -23.21
N ARG A 7 42.67 19.69 -23.27
CA ARG A 7 41.85 19.82 -22.04
C ARG A 7 41.46 18.43 -21.51
N LEU A 8 42.09 17.97 -20.44
CA LEU A 8 41.55 16.94 -19.52
C LEU A 8 42.24 17.04 -18.15
N PRO A 9 41.60 16.63 -17.03
CA PRO A 9 40.15 16.59 -16.76
C PRO A 9 39.76 17.31 -15.45
N GLU A 10 38.48 17.62 -15.26
CA GLU A 10 37.98 18.09 -13.95
C GLU A 10 37.87 16.93 -12.97
N GLY A 11 38.75 16.91 -11.96
CA GLY A 11 38.89 15.81 -11.01
C GLY A 11 37.85 15.78 -9.89
N THR A 12 36.80 14.96 -10.07
CA THR A 12 36.19 14.13 -9.03
C THR A 12 35.92 14.75 -7.64
N ARG A 13 34.89 15.59 -7.57
CA ARG A 13 33.91 15.54 -6.46
C ARG A 13 32.48 15.39 -6.96
N GLU A 14 32.29 14.45 -7.90
CA GLU A 14 30.98 13.84 -8.13
C GLU A 14 30.62 13.02 -6.88
N VAL A 15 29.92 13.66 -5.95
CA VAL A 15 29.27 12.95 -4.84
C VAL A 15 28.21 12.06 -5.46
N ALA A 16 28.45 10.74 -5.42
CA ALA A 16 27.62 9.76 -6.09
C ALA A 16 26.14 9.95 -5.73
N ARG A 17 25.35 10.46 -6.70
CA ARG A 17 23.91 10.51 -6.58
C ARG A 17 23.38 9.09 -6.70
N GLU A 18 23.25 8.41 -5.55
CA GLU A 18 22.43 7.19 -5.46
C GLU A 18 21.10 7.46 -6.18
N ALA A 19 20.64 6.50 -6.99
CA ALA A 19 19.34 6.61 -7.65
C ALA A 19 18.28 6.95 -6.59
N GLY A 20 17.56 8.05 -6.81
CA GLY A 20 17.14 8.96 -5.73
C GLY A 20 16.25 8.38 -4.63
N ASP A 21 16.24 9.08 -3.49
CA ASP A 21 15.20 8.91 -2.48
C ASP A 21 13.81 9.28 -3.05
N PRO A 22 12.73 8.67 -2.53
CA PRO A 22 11.36 8.98 -2.96
C PRO A 22 11.03 10.46 -2.76
N SER A 23 10.24 11.04 -3.67
CA SER A 23 9.76 12.41 -3.48
C SER A 23 8.88 12.48 -2.22
N ARG A 24 8.93 13.63 -1.55
CA ARG A 24 8.12 13.85 -0.34
C ARG A 24 6.62 13.76 -0.63
N GLU A 25 6.18 14.16 -1.81
CA GLU A 25 4.78 14.03 -2.27
C GLU A 25 4.36 12.56 -2.43
N TRP A 26 5.25 11.68 -2.92
CA TRP A 26 5.01 10.24 -3.00
C TRP A 26 4.87 9.64 -1.59
N LEU A 27 5.75 10.03 -0.65
CA LEU A 27 5.66 9.61 0.75
C LEU A 27 4.36 10.14 1.41
N GLU A 28 3.98 11.39 1.17
CA GLU A 28 2.74 11.99 1.70
C GLU A 28 1.48 11.43 1.05
N ARG A 29 1.57 10.88 -0.16
CA ARG A 29 0.50 10.10 -0.79
C ARG A 29 0.37 8.73 -0.14
N CYS A 30 1.42 7.91 -0.11
CA CYS A 30 1.35 6.57 0.48
C CYS A 30 1.07 6.61 1.99
N ALA A 31 1.67 7.54 2.73
CA ALA A 31 1.34 7.74 4.15
C ALA A 31 -0.08 8.29 4.38
N ARG A 32 -0.77 8.80 3.35
CA ARG A 32 -2.21 9.10 3.40
C ARG A 32 -3.02 7.85 3.11
N GLU A 33 -2.69 7.10 2.07
CA GLU A 33 -3.31 5.82 1.68
C GLU A 33 -3.26 4.80 2.85
N ASP A 34 -2.10 4.56 3.45
CA ASP A 34 -1.92 3.63 4.58
C ASP A 34 -2.66 4.09 5.87
N LYS A 35 -3.08 5.36 5.99
CA LYS A 35 -3.98 5.84 7.07
C LYS A 35 -5.44 5.46 6.82
N LEU A 36 -5.81 5.09 5.61
CA LEU A 36 -7.17 4.69 5.21
C LEU A 36 -7.33 3.16 5.29
N PHE A 37 -6.28 2.41 4.93
CA PHE A 37 -6.31 0.95 4.70
C PHE A 37 -5.53 0.12 5.73
N MET A 38 -5.52 0.56 6.99
CA MET A 38 -4.88 -0.17 8.09
C MET A 38 -5.38 -1.62 8.22
N THR A 39 -4.48 -2.56 8.48
CA THR A 39 -4.83 -3.95 8.82
C THR A 39 -5.63 -4.04 10.13
N ASP A 40 -6.19 -5.21 10.42
CA ASP A 40 -6.87 -5.47 11.70
C ASP A 40 -5.88 -5.33 12.88
N ASP A 41 -4.65 -5.83 12.69
CA ASP A 41 -3.55 -5.73 13.67
C ASP A 41 -3.11 -4.27 13.88
N GLU A 42 -3.04 -3.45 12.82
CA GLU A 42 -2.80 -2.01 12.94
C GLU A 42 -3.94 -1.30 13.66
N ARG A 43 -5.20 -1.68 13.41
CA ARG A 43 -6.37 -1.09 14.09
C ARG A 43 -6.42 -1.48 15.56
N ALA A 44 -6.01 -2.70 15.91
CA ALA A 44 -5.82 -3.13 17.30
C ALA A 44 -4.67 -2.36 17.98
N LEU A 45 -3.49 -2.30 17.36
CA LEU A 45 -2.33 -1.56 17.89
C LEU A 45 -2.62 -0.06 18.04
N TRP A 46 -3.32 0.55 17.08
CA TRP A 46 -3.77 1.94 17.17
C TRP A 46 -4.75 2.18 18.32
N THR A 47 -5.62 1.21 18.61
CA THR A 47 -6.54 1.28 19.75
C THR A 47 -5.78 1.23 21.08
N ILE A 48 -4.72 0.42 21.16
CA ILE A 48 -3.79 0.41 22.31
C ILE A 48 -3.08 1.76 22.44
N LEU A 49 -2.44 2.25 21.36
CA LEU A 49 -1.68 3.49 21.33
C LEU A 49 -2.52 4.73 21.68
N ARG A 50 -3.80 4.75 21.28
CA ARG A 50 -4.76 5.81 21.64
C ARG A 50 -5.21 5.79 23.10
N ALA A 51 -5.06 4.67 23.80
CA ALA A 51 -5.38 4.54 25.22
C ALA A 51 -4.19 4.87 26.15
N LEU A 52 -3.02 5.21 25.58
CA LEU A 52 -1.85 5.67 26.33
C LEU A 52 -2.02 7.13 26.81
N PRO A 53 -1.25 7.58 27.83
CA PRO A 53 -1.40 8.91 28.41
C PRO A 53 -1.27 10.06 27.39
N PRO A 54 -2.03 11.17 27.53
CA PRO A 54 -2.04 12.29 26.57
C PRO A 54 -0.68 12.95 26.30
N SER A 55 0.28 12.82 27.23
CA SER A 55 1.68 13.25 27.07
C SER A 55 2.44 12.49 25.97
N CYS A 56 1.89 11.38 25.48
CA CYS A 56 2.51 10.49 24.49
C CYS A 56 1.60 10.38 23.26
N ARG A 57 1.28 11.52 22.64
CA ARG A 57 0.38 11.59 21.48
C ARG A 57 0.97 10.88 20.25
N PHE A 58 0.44 9.71 19.92
CA PHE A 58 0.79 8.98 18.70
C PHE A 58 0.06 9.51 17.45
N VAL A 59 0.73 9.41 16.31
CA VAL A 59 0.20 9.59 14.95
C VAL A 59 0.44 8.32 14.14
N ARG A 60 -0.36 8.12 13.09
CA ARG A 60 -0.28 6.97 12.18
C ARG A 60 0.50 7.31 10.92
N GLN A 61 1.21 6.35 10.35
CA GLN A 61 1.93 6.47 9.08
C GLN A 61 2.75 7.77 9.03
N HIS A 62 3.75 7.86 9.91
CA HIS A 62 4.58 9.04 10.06
C HIS A 62 5.76 8.99 9.08
N ILE A 63 6.03 10.10 8.40
CA ILE A 63 7.13 10.16 7.44
C ILE A 63 8.41 10.56 8.15
N VAL A 64 9.44 9.72 8.03
CA VAL A 64 10.74 9.92 8.67
C VAL A 64 11.82 9.65 7.63
N GLY A 65 12.43 10.73 7.11
CA GLY A 65 13.33 10.64 5.97
C GLY A 65 12.64 10.00 4.76
N PRO A 66 13.23 8.95 4.14
CA PRO A 66 12.66 8.25 3.00
C PRO A 66 11.70 7.09 3.39
N TYR A 67 11.28 7.03 4.65
CA TYR A 67 10.43 5.97 5.20
C TYR A 67 9.08 6.48 5.66
N ILE A 68 8.10 5.57 5.64
CA ILE A 68 6.84 5.67 6.38
C ILE A 68 6.94 4.69 7.54
N ALA A 69 6.53 5.09 8.74
CA ALA A 69 6.50 4.29 9.96
C ALA A 69 5.06 4.14 10.48
N ASP A 70 4.63 2.90 10.76
CA ASP A 70 3.23 2.55 11.06
C ASP A 70 2.60 3.49 12.11
N PHE A 71 3.35 3.71 13.19
CA PHE A 71 3.01 4.67 14.24
C PHE A 71 4.26 5.40 14.72
N ALA A 72 4.10 6.65 15.12
CA ALA A 72 5.13 7.40 15.83
C ALA A 72 4.52 8.32 16.88
N CYS A 73 5.27 8.63 17.94
CA CYS A 73 5.03 9.77 18.81
C CYS A 73 6.12 10.81 18.53
N PRO A 74 5.90 11.79 17.64
CA PRO A 74 6.98 12.66 17.13
C PRO A 74 7.64 13.50 18.23
N ALA A 75 6.85 14.00 19.18
CA ALA A 75 7.32 14.75 20.35
C ALA A 75 8.24 13.92 21.29
N ARG A 76 8.24 12.59 21.14
CA ARG A 76 9.08 11.64 21.88
C ARG A 76 10.17 11.00 21.02
N ARG A 77 10.15 11.23 19.70
CA ARG A 77 10.98 10.50 18.71
C ARG A 77 10.89 8.96 18.85
N LEU A 78 9.74 8.45 19.29
CA LEU A 78 9.47 7.01 19.34
C LEU A 78 8.68 6.59 18.10
N ILE A 79 9.09 5.51 17.45
CA ILE A 79 8.39 4.80 16.40
C ILE A 79 7.92 3.45 16.95
N VAL A 80 6.71 3.02 16.59
CA VAL A 80 6.15 1.70 16.94
C VAL A 80 5.63 1.03 15.67
N GLU A 81 6.05 -0.20 15.39
CA GLU A 81 5.84 -0.87 14.11
C GLU A 81 5.40 -2.32 14.27
N LEU A 82 4.68 -2.85 13.27
CA LEU A 82 4.30 -4.26 13.23
C LEU A 82 5.37 -5.11 12.55
N ALA A 83 6.01 -5.97 13.33
CA ALA A 83 7.01 -6.90 12.86
C ALA A 83 6.46 -7.84 11.77
N GLY A 84 7.26 -8.11 10.73
CA GLY A 84 6.87 -8.95 9.60
C GLY A 84 6.11 -8.23 8.48
N LYS A 85 5.89 -6.90 8.59
CA LYS A 85 5.70 -6.07 7.39
C LYS A 85 6.97 -6.07 6.55
N TYR A 86 6.83 -5.95 5.23
CA TYR A 86 7.96 -5.57 4.38
C TYR A 86 8.02 -4.04 4.38
N HIS A 87 9.14 -3.47 4.81
CA HIS A 87 9.37 -2.03 4.74
C HIS A 87 10.10 -1.65 3.44
N PHE A 88 9.96 -0.38 3.02
CA PHE A 88 10.52 0.11 1.77
C PHE A 88 11.22 1.48 1.94
N ARG A 89 12.31 1.73 1.20
CA ARG A 89 12.92 3.05 0.97
C ARG A 89 12.39 3.54 -0.39
N GLY A 90 11.29 4.28 -0.35
CA GLY A 90 10.48 4.54 -1.56
C GLY A 90 9.90 3.25 -2.12
N GLU A 91 10.20 2.90 -3.37
CA GLU A 91 9.67 1.69 -4.03
C GLU A 91 10.51 0.42 -3.75
N ARG A 92 11.75 0.59 -3.27
CA ARG A 92 12.71 -0.51 -3.04
C ARG A 92 12.50 -1.15 -1.65
N PRO A 93 12.37 -2.49 -1.54
CA PRO A 93 12.37 -3.16 -0.24
C PRO A 93 13.67 -2.86 0.53
N VAL A 94 13.57 -2.77 1.85
CA VAL A 94 14.72 -2.64 2.75
C VAL A 94 14.60 -3.66 3.87
N ALA A 95 15.74 -4.23 4.30
CA ALA A 95 15.77 -5.14 5.44
C ALA A 95 15.51 -4.37 6.76
N ASP A 96 14.75 -5.00 7.66
CA ASP A 96 14.28 -4.40 8.91
C ASP A 96 15.44 -3.83 9.75
N ASP A 97 16.55 -4.58 9.88
CA ASP A 97 17.75 -4.13 10.59
C ASP A 97 18.37 -2.87 9.97
N ARG A 98 18.44 -2.80 8.64
CA ARG A 98 18.99 -1.64 7.94
C ARG A 98 18.11 -0.42 8.15
N ARG A 99 16.79 -0.57 7.99
CA ARG A 99 15.84 0.53 8.22
C ARG A 99 15.80 0.96 9.69
N ARG A 100 15.90 0.03 10.63
CA ARG A 100 16.08 0.32 12.06
C ARG A 100 17.36 1.14 12.29
N ALA A 101 18.48 0.77 11.66
CA ALA A 101 19.72 1.55 11.74
C ALA A 101 19.57 2.96 11.15
N ASP A 102 18.94 3.10 9.98
CA ASP A 102 18.70 4.40 9.34
C ASP A 102 17.76 5.30 10.17
N LEU A 103 16.68 4.76 10.75
CA LEU A 103 15.78 5.49 11.64
C LEU A 103 16.43 5.84 12.99
N ASN A 104 17.24 4.94 13.55
CA ASN A 104 18.05 5.23 14.75
C ASN A 104 19.06 6.36 14.47
N ALA A 105 19.69 6.39 13.28
CA ALA A 105 20.60 7.45 12.87
C ALA A 105 19.86 8.80 12.66
N MET A 106 18.58 8.77 12.28
CA MET A 106 17.67 9.93 12.30
C MET A 106 17.19 10.29 13.72
N GLY A 107 17.76 9.67 14.76
CA GLY A 107 17.48 9.96 16.17
C GLY A 107 16.09 9.52 16.62
N TYR A 108 15.52 8.48 16.02
CA TYR A 108 14.29 7.85 16.51
C TYR A 108 14.59 6.54 17.23
N THR A 109 13.93 6.28 18.36
CA THR A 109 13.88 4.93 18.94
C THR A 109 12.82 4.13 18.19
N VAL A 110 13.17 2.96 17.64
CA VAL A 110 12.22 2.06 16.97
C VAL A 110 11.83 0.91 17.91
N ALA A 111 10.54 0.76 18.18
CA ALA A 111 9.95 -0.40 18.85
C ALA A 111 9.21 -1.27 17.83
N ALA A 112 9.48 -2.58 17.80
CA ALA A 112 8.72 -3.54 16.99
C ALA A 112 7.81 -4.36 17.91
N VAL A 113 6.59 -4.64 17.44
CA VAL A 113 5.59 -5.47 18.13
C VAL A 113 5.05 -6.48 17.12
N THR A 114 4.89 -7.75 17.52
CA THR A 114 4.29 -8.73 16.61
C THR A 114 2.76 -8.62 16.56
N PRO A 115 2.10 -8.97 15.44
CA PRO A 115 0.65 -9.09 15.38
C PRO A 115 0.08 -10.04 16.46
N GLU A 116 0.82 -11.10 16.81
CA GLU A 116 0.45 -12.04 17.87
C GLU A 116 0.43 -11.38 19.26
N GLU A 117 1.43 -10.57 19.61
CA GLU A 117 1.44 -9.82 20.88
C GLU A 117 0.31 -8.78 20.95
N VAL A 118 -0.04 -8.13 19.84
CA VAL A 118 -1.17 -7.20 19.76
C VAL A 118 -2.50 -7.91 19.99
N ALA A 119 -2.69 -9.09 19.37
CA ALA A 119 -3.93 -9.86 19.48
C ALA A 119 -4.08 -10.57 20.83
N THR A 120 -3.01 -11.18 21.35
CA THR A 120 -3.05 -12.03 22.56
C THR A 120 -2.77 -11.27 23.85
N ALA A 121 -1.93 -10.22 23.81
CA ALA A 121 -1.39 -9.55 24.98
C ALA A 121 -1.45 -8.01 24.90
N PRO A 122 -2.57 -7.37 24.51
CA PRO A 122 -2.65 -5.92 24.28
C PRO A 122 -2.27 -5.08 25.52
N ARG A 123 -2.53 -5.58 26.73
CA ARG A 123 -2.10 -4.93 27.99
C ARG A 123 -0.58 -5.00 28.23
N ARG A 124 0.11 -6.03 27.73
CA ARG A 124 1.58 -6.14 27.76
C ARG A 124 2.21 -5.20 26.74
N VAL A 125 1.65 -5.14 25.53
CA VAL A 125 2.06 -4.17 24.49
C VAL A 125 1.91 -2.74 24.98
N ALA A 126 0.78 -2.39 25.60
CA ALA A 126 0.56 -1.07 26.22
C ALA A 126 1.67 -0.73 27.22
N ARG A 127 1.96 -1.64 28.16
CA ARG A 127 2.98 -1.45 29.19
C ARG A 127 4.39 -1.33 28.60
N GLN A 128 4.78 -2.24 27.70
CA GLN A 128 6.08 -2.20 27.02
C GLN A 128 6.34 -0.85 26.34
N ILE A 129 5.31 -0.26 25.71
CA ILE A 129 5.43 1.05 25.07
C ILE A 129 5.52 2.18 26.12
N GLN A 130 4.79 2.08 27.24
CA GLN A 130 4.92 2.99 28.39
C GLN A 130 6.31 2.91 29.05
N ASP A 131 6.86 1.72 29.22
CA ASP A 131 8.18 1.49 29.82
C ASP A 131 9.28 2.12 28.94
N ILE A 132 9.21 1.92 27.61
CA ILE A 132 10.11 2.57 26.63
C ILE A 132 9.98 4.09 26.73
N LEU A 133 8.76 4.63 26.73
CA LEU A 133 8.52 6.07 26.87
C LEU A 133 9.10 6.63 28.18
N HIS A 134 8.99 5.89 29.29
CA HIS A 134 9.51 6.30 30.59
C HIS A 134 11.04 6.27 30.67
N HIS A 135 11.69 5.28 30.05
CA HIS A 135 13.15 5.28 29.91
C HIS A 135 13.66 6.39 28.98
N MET A 136 12.88 6.79 27.98
CA MET A 136 13.19 7.95 27.13
C MET A 136 12.97 9.28 27.86
N ASP A 137 11.95 9.40 28.72
CA ASP A 137 11.74 10.55 29.63
C ASP A 137 12.97 10.82 30.51
N ILE A 138 13.53 9.76 31.10
CA ILE A 138 14.73 9.83 31.95
C ILE A 138 15.98 10.26 31.15
N SER A 139 15.94 10.15 29.82
CA SER A 139 17.09 10.34 28.93
C SER A 139 17.09 11.68 28.16
N TYR A 140 15.96 12.40 28.08
CA TYR A 140 15.82 13.62 27.27
C TYR A 140 14.94 14.70 27.94
N PRO A 141 15.48 15.88 28.31
CA PRO A 141 14.67 17.04 28.70
C PRO A 141 13.95 17.67 27.48
N THR A 142 12.83 18.35 27.73
CA THR A 142 11.84 18.73 26.71
C THR A 142 11.99 20.14 26.13
N HIS A 143 11.72 20.30 24.82
CA HIS A 143 11.56 21.58 24.10
C HIS A 143 10.47 21.47 23.00
N THR A 144 9.97 22.61 22.46
CA THR A 144 8.58 22.72 21.94
C THR A 144 8.37 23.34 20.53
N ALA A 145 7.59 22.63 19.69
CA ALA A 145 6.52 23.03 18.71
C ALA A 145 6.63 24.21 17.68
N ALA A 146 6.15 23.98 16.42
CA ALA A 146 5.62 24.97 15.42
C ALA A 146 4.98 24.31 14.14
N GLU A 147 4.04 24.97 13.43
CA GLU A 147 3.27 24.58 12.17
C GLU A 147 2.47 25.81 11.59
N PRO A 148 1.72 25.83 10.43
CA PRO A 148 1.71 25.10 9.12
C PRO A 148 1.60 26.06 7.85
N ALA A 149 1.04 25.67 6.67
CA ALA A 149 0.90 26.50 5.42
C ALA A 149 -0.24 26.10 4.39
N ALA A 150 -0.54 26.93 3.35
CA ALA A 150 -1.64 26.81 2.32
C ALA A 150 -1.47 27.79 1.09
N SER A 151 -2.20 27.85 -0.06
CA SER A 151 -3.02 26.91 -0.94
C SER A 151 -3.61 27.62 -2.24
N HIS A 152 -4.28 26.89 -3.18
CA HIS A 152 -5.15 27.33 -4.35
C HIS A 152 -4.48 27.94 -5.64
N PRO A 153 -5.11 28.02 -6.88
CA PRO A 153 -6.50 27.71 -7.38
C PRO A 153 -6.61 26.80 -8.69
N LYS A 154 -7.63 26.97 -9.58
CA LYS A 154 -8.07 26.08 -10.72
C LYS A 154 -8.29 26.79 -12.09
N ALA A 155 -8.36 26.05 -13.24
CA ALA A 155 -9.52 25.97 -14.20
C ALA A 155 -9.21 25.41 -15.64
N GLY A 156 -10.19 24.79 -16.34
CA GLY A 156 -10.17 24.41 -17.79
C GLY A 156 -10.91 23.10 -18.17
N GLN A 157 -11.74 23.07 -19.23
CA GLN A 157 -12.67 21.94 -19.61
C GLN A 157 -12.99 21.95 -21.15
N ALA A 158 -13.62 20.97 -21.81
CA ALA A 158 -14.18 19.65 -21.40
C ALA A 158 -13.55 18.46 -22.21
N THR A 159 -14.10 17.72 -23.20
CA THR A 159 -15.41 17.57 -23.92
C THR A 159 -15.27 16.32 -24.85
N SER A 160 -16.22 15.51 -25.34
CA SER A 160 -17.57 15.01 -24.94
C SER A 160 -18.01 13.88 -25.93
N GLY A 161 -18.78 12.84 -25.55
CA GLY A 161 -19.45 11.92 -26.50
C GLY A 161 -19.59 10.44 -26.05
N ALA A 162 -20.79 9.87 -26.18
CA ALA A 162 -21.25 8.59 -25.59
C ALA A 162 -21.20 8.57 -24.04
N PRO A 163 -21.95 7.69 -23.33
CA PRO A 163 -21.96 7.65 -21.87
C PRO A 163 -20.70 6.96 -21.32
N ARG A 164 -19.53 7.60 -21.53
CA ARG A 164 -18.32 7.29 -20.78
C ARG A 164 -18.62 7.43 -19.29
N LEU A 165 -18.02 6.54 -18.48
CA LEU A 165 -17.98 6.72 -17.03
C LEU A 165 -17.47 8.14 -16.73
N GLN A 166 -18.09 8.81 -15.75
CA GLN A 166 -17.64 10.15 -15.31
C GLN A 166 -16.40 10.00 -14.44
N LEU A 167 -15.28 9.65 -15.08
CA LEU A 167 -14.02 9.41 -14.40
C LEU A 167 -13.49 10.72 -13.76
N PRO A 168 -12.94 10.65 -12.54
CA PRO A 168 -12.18 11.74 -11.94
C PRO A 168 -11.03 12.19 -12.86
N PRO A 169 -10.64 13.48 -12.85
CA PRO A 169 -9.53 13.97 -13.69
C PRO A 169 -8.18 13.28 -13.45
N GLU A 170 -8.00 12.65 -12.28
CA GLU A 170 -6.79 11.90 -11.92
C GLU A 170 -6.81 10.43 -12.37
N VAL A 171 -7.93 9.94 -12.92
CA VAL A 171 -8.12 8.56 -13.38
C VAL A 171 -7.96 8.49 -14.90
N THR A 172 -7.04 7.64 -15.39
CA THR A 172 -6.89 7.43 -16.83
C THR A 172 -7.99 6.53 -17.38
N ALA A 173 -8.59 6.92 -18.52
CA ALA A 173 -9.56 6.10 -19.23
C ALA A 173 -8.92 4.90 -19.94
N ASN A 174 -7.60 4.88 -20.21
CA ASN A 174 -6.93 3.71 -20.79
C ASN A 174 -6.63 2.67 -19.69
N ALA A 175 -7.69 2.16 -19.08
CA ALA A 175 -7.60 1.34 -17.89
C ALA A 175 -8.77 0.36 -17.77
N TRP A 176 -8.55 -0.71 -17.01
CA TRP A 176 -9.62 -1.54 -16.46
C TRP A 176 -9.70 -1.32 -14.95
N ALA A 177 -10.91 -1.39 -14.40
CA ALA A 177 -11.15 -1.51 -12.97
C ALA A 177 -11.64 -2.91 -12.63
N VAL A 178 -11.27 -3.44 -11.46
CA VAL A 178 -11.68 -4.76 -10.97
C VAL A 178 -12.07 -4.72 -9.48
N ASP A 179 -13.09 -5.49 -9.13
CA ASP A 179 -13.72 -5.56 -7.79
C ASP A 179 -14.26 -6.96 -7.54
N ALA A 180 -14.47 -7.32 -6.28
CA ALA A 180 -15.15 -8.55 -5.87
C ALA A 180 -16.21 -8.33 -4.78
N ALA A 181 -17.30 -9.09 -4.86
CA ALA A 181 -18.34 -9.15 -3.84
C ALA A 181 -18.41 -10.55 -3.21
N CYS A 182 -18.79 -10.62 -1.93
CA CYS A 182 -18.88 -11.87 -1.18
C CYS A 182 -20.09 -11.84 -0.22
N SER A 183 -21.16 -12.58 -0.57
CA SER A 183 -22.44 -12.60 0.15
C SER A 183 -22.34 -13.37 1.47
N GLY A 184 -21.82 -12.71 2.51
CA GLY A 184 -21.26 -13.37 3.68
C GLY A 184 -19.81 -13.80 3.38
N ASN A 185 -18.92 -13.69 4.37
CA ASN A 185 -17.48 -13.78 4.16
C ASN A 185 -16.84 -14.69 5.23
N PRO A 186 -16.61 -15.99 4.97
CA PRO A 186 -16.76 -16.68 3.68
C PRO A 186 -18.21 -16.94 3.25
N GLY A 187 -18.42 -17.06 1.93
CA GLY A 187 -19.74 -17.22 1.31
C GLY A 187 -19.65 -17.26 -0.22
N PRO A 188 -20.77 -17.10 -0.95
CA PRO A 188 -20.77 -16.95 -2.40
C PRO A 188 -20.02 -15.68 -2.81
N MET A 189 -18.86 -15.87 -3.45
CA MET A 189 -17.93 -14.84 -3.91
C MET A 189 -17.93 -14.77 -5.43
N GLU A 190 -18.10 -13.57 -5.98
CA GLU A 190 -17.99 -13.26 -7.40
C GLU A 190 -17.07 -12.05 -7.62
N TYR A 191 -16.46 -11.94 -8.80
CA TYR A 191 -15.60 -10.81 -9.17
C TYR A 191 -15.74 -10.46 -10.64
N GLN A 192 -15.45 -9.20 -11.01
CA GLN A 192 -15.56 -8.72 -12.38
C GLN A 192 -14.51 -7.68 -12.76
N GLY A 193 -14.43 -7.37 -14.05
CA GLY A 193 -13.61 -6.30 -14.60
C GLY A 193 -14.39 -5.46 -15.61
N ILE A 194 -14.21 -4.14 -15.56
CA ILE A 194 -14.87 -3.13 -16.41
C ILE A 194 -13.81 -2.30 -17.14
N ASP A 195 -13.96 -2.07 -18.45
CA ASP A 195 -13.11 -1.13 -19.19
C ASP A 195 -13.58 0.32 -18.96
N LEU A 196 -12.68 1.18 -18.48
CA LEU A 196 -13.01 2.54 -18.08
C LEU A 196 -13.26 3.50 -19.26
N ALA A 197 -12.84 3.15 -20.48
CA ALA A 197 -13.12 3.94 -21.67
C ALA A 197 -14.54 3.71 -22.23
N THR A 198 -15.11 2.52 -22.00
CA THR A 198 -16.40 2.11 -22.58
C THR A 198 -17.51 1.86 -21.54
N GLY A 199 -17.15 1.64 -20.27
CA GLY A 199 -18.08 1.16 -19.24
C GLY A 199 -18.49 -0.32 -19.42
N GLN A 200 -17.87 -1.06 -20.34
CA GLN A 200 -18.24 -2.44 -20.63
C GLN A 200 -17.57 -3.43 -19.66
N GLN A 201 -18.35 -4.37 -19.16
CA GLN A 201 -17.85 -5.55 -18.45
C GLN A 201 -17.04 -6.45 -19.40
N VAL A 202 -15.74 -6.58 -19.14
CA VAL A 202 -14.78 -7.35 -19.95
C VAL A 202 -14.63 -8.79 -19.47
N PHE A 203 -14.89 -9.05 -18.19
CA PHE A 203 -15.04 -10.41 -17.64
C PHE A 203 -15.85 -10.39 -16.34
N HIS A 204 -16.40 -11.55 -15.98
CA HIS A 204 -16.97 -11.85 -14.66
C HIS A 204 -16.66 -13.32 -14.32
N TYR A 205 -16.61 -13.64 -13.04
CA TYR A 205 -16.40 -14.98 -12.53
C TYR A 205 -17.14 -15.19 -11.20
N GLY A 206 -17.88 -16.29 -11.11
CA GLY A 206 -18.59 -16.72 -9.90
C GLY A 206 -20.10 -16.81 -10.09
N PRO A 207 -20.88 -16.92 -9.00
CA PRO A 207 -20.41 -17.04 -7.62
C PRO A 207 -19.79 -18.42 -7.30
N VAL A 208 -18.74 -18.45 -6.48
CA VAL A 208 -18.13 -19.67 -5.91
C VAL A 208 -17.92 -19.50 -4.40
N HIS A 209 -17.85 -20.59 -3.62
CA HIS A 209 -17.62 -20.45 -2.17
C HIS A 209 -16.19 -19.98 -1.87
N GLY A 210 -16.04 -18.76 -1.33
CA GLY A 210 -14.76 -18.10 -1.11
C GLY A 210 -14.85 -16.95 -0.09
N THR A 211 -13.93 -15.98 -0.20
CA THR A 211 -13.86 -14.76 0.64
C THR A 211 -13.53 -13.56 -0.24
N ASN A 212 -13.96 -12.34 0.13
CA ASN A 212 -13.73 -11.13 -0.68
C ASN A 212 -12.27 -10.98 -1.13
N ASN A 213 -11.32 -11.03 -0.19
CA ASN A 213 -9.87 -10.89 -0.48
C ASN A 213 -9.33 -11.91 -1.51
N ILE A 214 -9.94 -13.09 -1.65
CA ILE A 214 -9.58 -14.06 -2.72
C ILE A 214 -10.14 -13.57 -4.05
N GLY A 215 -11.40 -13.13 -4.09
CA GLY A 215 -12.03 -12.58 -5.29
C GLY A 215 -11.22 -11.42 -5.86
N GLU A 216 -10.89 -10.44 -5.02
CA GLU A 216 -10.04 -9.29 -5.36
C GLU A 216 -8.70 -9.71 -5.98
N PHE A 217 -7.99 -10.64 -5.33
CA PHE A 217 -6.71 -11.17 -5.83
C PHE A 217 -6.88 -11.86 -7.19
N LEU A 218 -7.92 -12.67 -7.35
CA LEU A 218 -8.19 -13.36 -8.60
C LEU A 218 -8.63 -12.39 -9.71
N ALA A 219 -9.37 -11.34 -9.40
CA ALA A 219 -9.80 -10.32 -10.35
C ALA A 219 -8.61 -9.57 -10.96
N ILE A 220 -7.66 -9.15 -10.13
CA ILE A 220 -6.41 -8.54 -10.60
C ILE A 220 -5.64 -9.52 -11.49
N VAL A 221 -5.43 -10.77 -11.06
CA VAL A 221 -4.67 -11.76 -11.88
C VAL A 221 -5.39 -12.12 -13.17
N HIS A 222 -6.73 -12.15 -13.19
CA HIS A 222 -7.53 -12.42 -14.39
C HIS A 222 -7.33 -11.31 -15.44
N ALA A 223 -7.41 -10.04 -15.03
CA ALA A 223 -7.12 -8.89 -15.90
C ALA A 223 -5.69 -8.95 -16.49
N LEU A 224 -4.69 -9.21 -15.65
CA LEU A 224 -3.29 -9.32 -16.08
C LEU A 224 -3.07 -10.46 -17.08
N ALA A 225 -3.66 -11.63 -16.85
CA ALA A 225 -3.53 -12.79 -17.73
C ALA A 225 -4.28 -12.62 -19.07
N LEU A 226 -5.38 -11.85 -19.09
CA LEU A 226 -6.05 -11.48 -20.33
C LEU A 226 -5.21 -10.51 -21.17
N TRP A 227 -4.63 -9.48 -20.55
CA TRP A 227 -3.78 -8.52 -21.26
C TRP A 227 -2.47 -9.11 -21.78
N ASP A 228 -1.80 -9.96 -21.00
CA ASP A 228 -0.61 -10.70 -21.44
C ASP A 228 -0.91 -11.56 -22.68
N LYS A 229 -2.02 -12.31 -22.65
CA LYS A 229 -2.53 -13.08 -23.81
C LYS A 229 -2.89 -12.19 -25.03
N GLN A 230 -3.25 -10.94 -24.80
CA GLN A 230 -3.58 -9.95 -25.85
C GLN A 230 -2.38 -9.10 -26.31
N GLY A 231 -1.21 -9.22 -25.67
CA GLY A 231 -0.05 -8.37 -25.92
C GLY A 231 -0.18 -6.92 -25.39
N VAL A 232 -1.18 -6.64 -24.55
CA VAL A 232 -1.46 -5.30 -24.00
C VAL A 232 -0.44 -4.94 -22.92
N THR A 233 0.17 -3.76 -23.05
CA THR A 233 1.27 -3.32 -22.15
C THR A 233 1.17 -1.85 -21.71
N ASP A 234 0.21 -1.10 -22.25
CA ASP A 234 0.02 0.35 -22.12
C ASP A 234 -1.17 0.76 -21.24
N LYS A 235 -1.96 -0.21 -20.75
CA LYS A 235 -3.13 0.01 -19.89
C LYS A 235 -2.77 0.02 -18.39
N THR A 236 -3.59 0.73 -17.61
CA THR A 236 -3.52 0.76 -16.14
C THR A 236 -4.62 -0.11 -15.51
N LEU A 237 -4.31 -0.85 -14.45
CA LEU A 237 -5.28 -1.67 -13.72
C LEU A 237 -5.61 -1.04 -12.36
N TYR A 238 -6.89 -0.79 -12.09
CA TYR A 238 -7.38 -0.27 -10.81
C TYR A 238 -8.11 -1.35 -9.99
N SER A 239 -7.89 -1.36 -8.67
CA SER A 239 -8.68 -2.09 -7.66
C SER A 239 -8.63 -1.27 -6.37
N ASP A 240 -9.68 -1.21 -5.55
CA ASP A 240 -9.58 -0.55 -4.24
C ASP A 240 -8.96 -1.46 -3.15
N SER A 241 -8.80 -2.75 -3.44
CA SER A 241 -8.29 -3.77 -2.52
C SER A 241 -6.76 -3.80 -2.42
N TYR A 242 -6.25 -3.02 -1.47
CA TYR A 242 -4.84 -3.04 -1.04
C TYR A 242 -4.29 -4.46 -0.79
N ASN A 243 -5.09 -5.33 -0.14
CA ASN A 243 -4.70 -6.71 0.17
C ASN A 243 -4.39 -7.51 -1.10
N ALA A 244 -5.22 -7.38 -2.13
CA ALA A 244 -5.04 -8.08 -3.39
C ALA A 244 -3.84 -7.57 -4.18
N ILE A 245 -3.66 -6.25 -4.27
CA ILE A 245 -2.48 -5.63 -4.88
C ILE A 245 -1.20 -6.14 -4.20
N LEU A 246 -1.21 -6.23 -2.86
CA LEU A 246 -0.09 -6.75 -2.07
C LEU A 246 0.16 -8.26 -2.29
N TRP A 247 -0.89 -9.07 -2.45
CA TRP A 247 -0.78 -10.51 -2.75
C TRP A 247 -0.25 -10.76 -4.17
N VAL A 248 -0.67 -9.94 -5.15
CA VAL A 248 -0.14 -9.97 -6.53
C VAL A 248 1.33 -9.56 -6.56
N LYS A 249 1.71 -8.46 -5.89
CA LYS A 249 3.12 -8.04 -5.75
C LYS A 249 4.00 -9.12 -5.09
N LYS A 250 3.43 -9.94 -4.18
CA LYS A 250 4.09 -11.07 -3.51
C LYS A 250 4.00 -12.40 -4.27
N LYS A 251 3.29 -12.46 -5.40
CA LYS A 251 3.02 -13.70 -6.17
C LYS A 251 2.45 -14.85 -5.30
N GLN A 252 1.63 -14.48 -4.30
CA GLN A 252 1.10 -15.40 -3.28
C GLN A 252 -0.23 -14.92 -2.67
N CYS A 253 -1.24 -15.77 -2.67
CA CYS A 253 -2.55 -15.55 -2.05
C CYS A 253 -2.52 -15.97 -0.57
N ARG A 254 -2.37 -15.00 0.35
CA ARG A 254 -2.25 -15.27 1.81
C ARG A 254 -3.61 -15.38 2.50
N THR A 255 -4.49 -16.22 1.98
CA THR A 255 -5.82 -16.44 2.57
C THR A 255 -5.78 -17.29 3.85
N LYS A 256 -6.76 -17.08 4.74
CA LYS A 256 -7.03 -17.89 5.94
C LYS A 256 -8.21 -18.88 5.75
N LEU A 257 -8.81 -18.94 4.56
CA LEU A 257 -9.91 -19.86 4.25
C LEU A 257 -9.44 -21.32 4.42
N VAL A 258 -10.24 -22.17 5.09
CA VAL A 258 -9.85 -23.57 5.34
C VAL A 258 -9.91 -24.37 4.02
N ARG A 259 -8.82 -25.06 3.66
CA ARG A 259 -8.80 -25.98 2.52
C ARG A 259 -9.51 -27.28 2.87
N ASN A 260 -10.65 -27.51 2.24
CA ASN A 260 -11.46 -28.74 2.31
C ASN A 260 -12.11 -29.04 0.94
N ALA A 261 -12.91 -30.10 0.85
CA ALA A 261 -13.57 -30.53 -0.38
C ALA A 261 -14.49 -29.47 -1.04
N GLN A 262 -15.06 -28.53 -0.29
CA GLN A 262 -15.88 -27.44 -0.81
C GLN A 262 -15.02 -26.32 -1.44
N THR A 263 -13.86 -26.03 -0.84
CA THR A 263 -12.95 -24.95 -1.28
C THR A 263 -11.88 -25.40 -2.27
N GLU A 264 -11.72 -26.71 -2.49
CA GLU A 264 -10.62 -27.28 -3.28
C GLU A 264 -10.55 -26.72 -4.70
N GLN A 265 -11.69 -26.54 -5.37
CA GLN A 265 -11.74 -25.92 -6.71
C GLN A 265 -11.23 -24.47 -6.70
N LEU A 266 -11.55 -23.69 -5.67
CA LEU A 266 -11.04 -22.33 -5.51
C LEU A 266 -9.52 -22.34 -5.23
N TYR A 267 -9.03 -23.30 -4.46
CA TYR A 267 -7.59 -23.51 -4.26
C TYR A 267 -6.84 -23.86 -5.56
N GLN A 268 -7.45 -24.62 -6.47
CA GLN A 268 -6.89 -24.89 -7.81
C GLN A 268 -6.91 -23.65 -8.72
N VAL A 269 -7.87 -22.73 -8.54
CA VAL A 269 -7.85 -21.42 -9.22
C VAL A 269 -6.72 -20.55 -8.66
N ILE A 270 -6.57 -20.47 -7.33
CA ILE A 270 -5.49 -19.75 -6.64
C ILE A 270 -4.11 -20.29 -7.09
N GLN A 271 -3.91 -21.61 -7.10
CA GLN A 271 -2.63 -22.22 -7.48
C GLN A 271 -2.23 -21.86 -8.92
N ARG A 272 -3.18 -21.86 -9.86
CA ARG A 272 -2.94 -21.42 -11.25
C ARG A 272 -2.62 -19.92 -11.33
N ALA A 273 -3.32 -19.08 -10.57
CA ALA A 273 -3.04 -17.64 -10.50
C ALA A 273 -1.62 -17.35 -9.96
N GLU A 274 -1.21 -18.03 -8.88
CA GLU A 274 0.14 -17.92 -8.33
C GLU A 274 1.22 -18.42 -9.30
N GLN A 275 1.00 -19.56 -9.97
CA GLN A 275 1.93 -20.11 -10.95
C GLN A 275 2.06 -19.20 -12.18
N TRP A 276 0.94 -18.63 -12.65
CA TRP A 276 0.96 -17.63 -13.72
C TRP A 276 1.79 -16.40 -13.30
N LEU A 277 1.52 -15.82 -12.11
CA LEU A 277 2.30 -14.70 -11.59
C LEU A 277 3.80 -15.01 -11.46
N ARG A 278 4.18 -16.24 -11.08
CA ARG A 278 5.59 -16.66 -11.00
C ARG A 278 6.28 -16.66 -12.36
N ASN A 279 5.60 -17.19 -13.37
CA ASN A 279 6.18 -17.43 -14.70
C ASN A 279 6.14 -16.22 -15.65
N HIS A 280 5.29 -15.23 -15.39
CA HIS A 280 5.10 -14.06 -16.27
C HIS A 280 5.66 -12.77 -15.62
N SER A 281 5.98 -11.78 -16.45
CA SER A 281 6.55 -10.50 -16.05
C SER A 281 5.49 -9.40 -16.20
N VAL A 282 4.84 -9.06 -15.09
CA VAL A 282 3.82 -8.00 -15.04
C VAL A 282 4.50 -6.64 -15.23
N LYS A 283 4.22 -5.97 -16.36
CA LYS A 283 4.77 -4.65 -16.72
C LYS A 283 3.78 -3.50 -16.58
N VAL A 284 2.48 -3.80 -16.62
CA VAL A 284 1.41 -2.80 -16.49
C VAL A 284 1.32 -2.27 -15.05
N PRO A 285 1.05 -0.96 -14.85
CA PRO A 285 0.84 -0.42 -13.51
C PRO A 285 -0.47 -0.92 -12.91
N ILE A 286 -0.39 -1.39 -11.67
CA ILE A 286 -1.54 -1.72 -10.82
C ILE A 286 -1.64 -0.61 -9.77
N LEU A 287 -2.72 0.18 -9.81
CA LEU A 287 -2.95 1.32 -8.93
C LEU A 287 -4.13 1.05 -8.00
N GLN A 288 -4.08 1.63 -6.80
CA GLN A 288 -5.23 1.59 -5.91
C GLN A 288 -6.29 2.61 -6.35
N TRP A 289 -7.56 2.21 -6.33
CA TRP A 289 -8.69 3.12 -6.49
C TRP A 289 -8.98 3.86 -5.16
N ASP A 290 -9.02 5.20 -5.18
CA ASP A 290 -9.39 5.98 -3.99
C ASP A 290 -10.91 6.14 -3.91
N THR A 291 -11.57 5.13 -3.34
CA THR A 291 -13.03 5.06 -3.17
C THR A 291 -13.60 6.29 -2.43
N ARG A 292 -12.78 7.02 -1.66
CA ARG A 292 -13.20 8.20 -0.89
C ARG A 292 -13.17 9.50 -1.70
N ARG A 293 -12.31 9.59 -2.72
CA ARG A 293 -12.24 10.72 -3.65
C ARG A 293 -13.08 10.51 -4.90
N TRP A 294 -13.23 9.26 -5.31
CA TRP A 294 -13.71 8.91 -6.65
C TRP A 294 -15.06 8.19 -6.65
N GLY A 295 -15.62 7.92 -5.47
CA GLY A 295 -16.81 7.09 -5.29
C GLY A 295 -16.48 5.60 -5.42
N ASP A 296 -17.50 4.74 -5.35
CA ASP A 296 -17.34 3.31 -5.56
C ASP A 296 -16.67 3.02 -6.91
N ILE A 297 -15.81 2.00 -6.93
CA ILE A 297 -15.05 1.63 -8.12
C ILE A 297 -16.01 1.24 -9.25
N PRO A 298 -15.78 1.57 -10.53
CA PRO A 298 -16.75 1.27 -11.60
C PRO A 298 -17.05 -0.21 -11.82
N ALA A 299 -16.31 -1.12 -11.18
CA ALA A 299 -16.55 -2.56 -11.14
C ALA A 299 -17.39 -3.04 -9.94
N ASP A 300 -17.81 -2.14 -9.04
CA ASP A 300 -18.59 -2.46 -7.84
C ASP A 300 -19.92 -3.15 -8.18
N PHE A 301 -20.29 -4.16 -7.39
CA PHE A 301 -21.51 -4.95 -7.60
C PHE A 301 -22.82 -4.26 -7.17
N GLY A 302 -22.75 -3.13 -6.47
CA GLY A 302 -23.90 -2.33 -5.99
C GLY A 302 -24.67 -2.96 -4.82
N ARG A 303 -23.99 -3.75 -3.98
CA ARG A 303 -24.61 -4.59 -2.92
C ARG A 303 -23.91 -4.51 -1.56
N LYS A 304 -23.30 -3.37 -1.26
CA LYS A 304 -22.65 -3.05 0.03
C LYS A 304 -23.68 -2.61 1.08
#